data_AF-A0A8S3C7A4-F1
#
_entry.id   AF-A0A8S3C7A4-F1
#
_cell.length_a   1.000
_cell.length_b   1.000
_cell.length_c   1.000
_cell.angle_alpha   90.00
_cell.angle_beta   90.00
_cell.angle_gamma   90.00
#
_symmetry.space_group_name_H-M   'P 1'
#
loop_
_entity.id
_entity.type
_entity.pdbx_description
1 polymer ?
#
loop_
_entity_poly.entity_id
_entity_poly.type
_entity_poly.pdbx_seq_one_letter_code
_entity_poly.pdbx_strand_id
1 'polypeptide(L)' 'MNELPIRLPSLENIKSSSKTGISPLANAHDWIKTQCPKCGNLNAKRETDTMDTFVDSS' A
#
# COMPACT_ATOMS: atom_id res chain seq x y z
N MET A 1 18.99 -0.39 0.65
CA MET A 1 17.73 -0.12 1.38
C MET A 1 17.47 1.38 1.35
N ASN A 2 16.98 1.88 0.20
CA ASN A 2 16.72 3.31 -0.05
C ASN A 2 15.34 3.52 -0.71
N GLU A 3 14.41 2.60 -0.48
CA GLU A 3 13.10 2.54 -1.17
C GLU A 3 12.05 3.48 -0.54
N LEU A 4 12.46 4.29 0.45
CA LEU A 4 11.59 5.27 1.08
C LEU A 4 11.72 6.62 0.37
N PRO A 5 10.61 7.37 0.20
CA PRO A 5 9.26 7.08 0.70
C PRO A 5 8.46 6.15 -0.22
N ILE A 6 7.65 5.26 0.37
CA ILE A 6 6.61 4.54 -0.37
C ILE A 6 5.45 5.50 -0.63
N ARG A 7 5.34 5.97 -1.87
CA ARG A 7 4.28 6.90 -2.28
C ARG A 7 2.97 6.17 -2.45
N LEU A 8 1.89 6.78 -1.97
CA LEU A 8 0.53 6.30 -2.20
C LEU A 8 0.21 6.33 -3.70
N PRO A 9 -0.57 5.36 -4.22
CA PRO A 9 -1.00 5.36 -5.60
C PRO A 9 -2.01 6.50 -5.83
N SER A 10 -2.11 6.94 -7.09
CA SER A 10 -3.10 7.95 -7.48
C SER A 10 -4.52 7.52 -7.12
N LEU A 11 -5.35 8.46 -6.67
CA LEU A 11 -6.74 8.18 -6.27
C LEU A 11 -7.59 7.52 -7.37
N GLU A 12 -7.27 7.78 -8.64
CA GLU A 12 -7.88 7.10 -9.80
C GLU A 12 -7.69 5.57 -9.82
N ASN A 13 -6.56 5.09 -9.27
CA ASN A 13 -6.23 3.67 -9.17
C ASN A 13 -6.81 3.02 -7.92
N ILE A 14 -7.32 3.83 -7.00
CA ILE A 14 -7.91 3.40 -5.74
C ILE A 14 -9.43 3.52 -5.89
N LYS A 15 -10.09 2.43 -6.29
CA LYS A 15 -11.55 2.37 -6.23
C LYS A 15 -11.96 2.44 -4.76
N SER A 16 -12.79 3.43 -4.42
CA SER A 16 -13.26 3.68 -3.06
C SER A 16 -13.93 2.42 -2.49
N SER A 17 -13.28 1.77 -1.53
CA SER A 17 -13.82 0.62 -0.79
C SER A 17 -14.83 1.07 0.26
N SER A 18 -15.85 1.86 -0.12
CA SER A 18 -16.79 2.47 0.83
C SER A 18 -17.77 1.47 1.46
N LYS A 19 -17.69 0.16 1.17
CA LYS A 19 -18.69 -0.83 1.59
C LYS A 19 -18.17 -2.09 2.28
N THR A 20 -16.87 -2.41 2.22
CA THR A 20 -16.39 -3.76 2.60
C THR A 20 -15.47 -3.78 3.81
N GLY A 21 -15.11 -2.62 4.39
CA GLY A 21 -14.19 -2.55 5.54
C GLY A 21 -12.74 -2.95 5.20
N ILE A 22 -12.44 -3.15 3.91
CA ILE A 22 -11.11 -3.48 3.39
C ILE A 22 -10.43 -2.18 2.98
N SER A 23 -9.14 -2.04 3.32
CA SER A 23 -8.35 -0.87 2.91
C SER A 23 -8.49 -0.61 1.41
N PRO A 24 -8.71 0.65 1.00
CA PRO A 24 -8.88 0.99 -0.40
C PRO A 24 -7.61 0.68 -1.24
N LEU A 25 -6.43 0.65 -0.60
CA LEU A 25 -5.18 0.23 -1.23
C LEU A 25 -5.18 -1.24 -1.65
N ALA A 26 -6.02 -2.10 -1.05
CA ALA A 26 -6.14 -3.50 -1.43
C ALA A 26 -6.68 -3.71 -2.86
N ASN A 27 -7.33 -2.70 -3.44
CA ASN A 27 -7.79 -2.74 -4.82
C ASN A 27 -6.73 -2.28 -5.83
N ALA A 28 -5.66 -1.62 -5.39
CA ALA A 28 -4.59 -1.10 -6.22
C ALA A 28 -3.58 -2.21 -6.56
N HIS A 29 -4.01 -3.21 -7.34
CA HIS A 29 -3.24 -4.42 -7.64
C HIS A 29 -1.83 -4.17 -8.19
N ASP A 30 -1.66 -3.11 -8.97
CA ASP A 30 -0.36 -2.71 -9.53
C ASP A 30 0.59 -2.18 -8.45
N TRP A 31 0.03 -1.41 -7.50
CA TRP A 31 0.77 -0.87 -6.36
C TRP A 31 1.04 -1.93 -5.30
N ILE A 32 0.15 -2.90 -5.06
CA ILE A 32 0.38 -3.93 -4.04
C ILE A 32 1.51 -4.87 -4.46
N LYS A 33 1.59 -5.23 -5.74
CA LYS A 33 2.62 -6.14 -6.25
C LYS A 33 3.99 -5.47 -6.15
N THR A 34 4.91 -6.11 -5.46
CA THR A 34 6.28 -5.61 -5.31
C THR A 34 7.25 -6.77 -5.22
N GLN A 35 8.53 -6.46 -5.41
CA GLN A 35 9.61 -7.40 -5.15
C GLN A 35 9.95 -7.42 -3.66
N CYS A 36 10.21 -8.61 -3.10
CA CYS A 36 10.72 -8.74 -1.75
C CYS A 36 12.16 -8.19 -1.67
N PRO A 37 12.44 -7.16 -0.85
CA PRO A 37 13.78 -6.58 -0.75
C PRO A 37 14.81 -7.52 -0.08
N LYS A 38 14.35 -8.59 0.58
CA LYS A 38 15.21 -9.55 1.28
C LYS A 38 15.63 -10.73 0.40
N CYS A 39 14.70 -11.30 -0.37
CA CYS A 39 14.93 -12.51 -1.16
C CYS A 39 14.77 -12.33 -2.68
N GLY A 40 14.34 -11.15 -3.14
CA GLY A 40 14.15 -10.85 -4.56
C GLY A 40 12.91 -11.45 -5.21
N ASN A 41 12.04 -12.12 -4.45
CA ASN A 41 10.82 -12.73 -5.00
C ASN A 41 9.83 -11.66 -5.50
N LEU A 42 9.38 -11.79 -6.76
CA LEU A 42 8.44 -10.89 -7.43
C LEU A 42 6.98 -11.06 -6.98
N ASN A 43 6.67 -12.12 -6.23
CA ASN A 43 5.32 -12.39 -5.71
C ASN A 43 5.07 -11.78 -4.32
N ALA A 44 5.84 -10.79 -3.90
CA ALA A 44 5.60 -10.10 -2.63
C ALA A 44 4.46 -9.08 -2.78
N LYS A 45 3.82 -8.77 -1.64
CA LYS A 45 2.70 -7.83 -1.55
C LYS A 45 3.04 -6.74 -0.54
N ARG A 46 2.72 -5.49 -0.86
CA ARG A 46 2.80 -4.36 0.07
C ARG A 46 1.67 -4.46 1.11
N GLU A 47 1.96 -3.99 2.32
CA GLU A 47 0.93 -3.77 3.34
C GLU A 47 -0.08 -2.74 2.81
N THR A 48 -1.36 -3.02 2.99
CA THR A 48 -2.45 -2.16 2.51
C THR A 48 -2.98 -1.24 3.59
N ASP A 49 -2.67 -1.51 4.86
CA ASP A 49 -3.08 -0.67 5.97
C ASP A 49 -2.17 0.56 6.09
N THR A 50 -2.79 1.71 6.34
CA THR A 50 -2.08 2.97 6.57
C THR A 50 -1.98 3.23 8.06
N MET A 51 -0.90 3.88 8.50
CA MET A 51 -0.79 4.36 9.87
C MET A 51 -1.89 5.39 10.16
N ASP A 52 -2.37 5.40 11.40
CA ASP A 52 -3.40 6.34 11.83
C ASP A 52 -2.86 7.77 11.93
N THR A 53 -3.75 8.75 11.78
CA THR A 53 -3.48 10.18 11.97
C THR A 53 -2.83 10.53 13.32
N PHE A 54 -3.08 9.77 14.39
CA PHE A 54 -2.43 10.01 15.69
C PHE A 54 -0.91 9.76 15.65
N VAL A 55 -0.44 8.87 14.78
CA VAL A 55 1.00 8.61 14.58
C VAL A 55 1.69 9.82 13.94
N ASP A 56 0.99 10.54 13.06
CA ASP A 56 1.50 11.75 12.40
C ASP A 56 1.52 12.97 13.34
N SER A 57 0.61 13.01 14.32
CA SER A 57 0.45 14.14 15.25
C SER A 57 1.26 14.03 16.56
N SER A 58 2.24 13.13 16.61
CA SER A 58 3.07 12.85 17.81
C SER A 58 4.32 13.71 17.94
#